data_AF-A0A2W4QRT8-F1
#
_entry.id   AF-A0A2W4QRT8-F1
#
_cell.length_a   1.000
_cell.length_b   1.000
_cell.length_c   1.000
_cell.angle_alpha   90.00
_cell.angle_beta   90.00
_cell.angle_gamma   90.00
#
_symmetry.space_group_name_H-M   'P 1'
#
loop_
_entity.id
_entity.type
_entity.pdbx_description
1 polymer ?
#
loop_
_entity_poly.entity_id
_entity_poly.type
_entity_poly.pdbx_seq_one_letter_code
_entity_poly.pdbx_strand_id
1 'polypeptide(L)'
;AALAVLHAAGYQVIIAEPRQTGRPLCCGRTYLAQGMVAQAQAEAQRTVEALLPHVEAGRPIIGLEPSCLLTLRDEYKVLGLGEAATTVAGQAFLFEEFIAREQTAKNLHLRLKSLDRHIMVHGHCHQKAVGAMKSMRKVLKLIPGLDFELIEASCCGMAGSFGLEAEHAAISWEMARQSLLPKLNQSPDSVVLSNGFSCRQQIVEGDGRRSLHLAQLFRDALD
;
A
#
# COMPACT_ATOMS: atom_id res chain seq x y z
N ALA A 1 -2.93 1.14 13.35
CA ALA A 1 -4.01 0.35 12.74
C ALA A 1 -3.52 -1.02 12.30
N ALA A 2 -2.58 -1.13 11.35
CA ALA A 2 -2.02 -2.42 10.94
C ALA A 2 -1.49 -3.27 12.10
N LEU A 3 -0.75 -2.66 13.04
CA LEU A 3 -0.30 -3.34 14.26
C LEU A 3 -1.45 -3.94 15.08
N ALA A 4 -2.54 -3.19 15.28
CA ALA A 4 -3.69 -3.68 16.03
C ALA A 4 -4.32 -4.90 15.35
N VAL A 5 -4.45 -4.86 14.02
CA VAL A 5 -5.00 -5.98 13.24
C VAL A 5 -4.08 -7.21 13.29
N LEU A 6 -2.78 -7.02 13.12
CA LEU A 6 -1.81 -8.12 13.14
C LEU A 6 -1.69 -8.74 14.54
N HIS A 7 -1.68 -7.93 15.60
CA HIS A 7 -1.69 -8.42 16.97
C HIS A 7 -2.99 -9.15 17.32
N ALA A 8 -4.16 -8.61 16.90
CA ALA A 8 -5.44 -9.28 17.07
C ALA A 8 -5.52 -10.62 16.32
N ALA A 9 -4.79 -10.74 15.20
CA ALA A 9 -4.63 -11.98 14.46
C ALA A 9 -3.59 -12.95 15.07
N GLY A 10 -2.96 -12.60 16.20
CA GLY A 10 -1.98 -13.44 16.90
C GLY A 10 -0.54 -13.31 16.42
N TYR A 11 -0.24 -12.38 15.51
CA TYR A 11 1.13 -12.15 15.03
C TYR A 11 1.91 -11.23 15.96
N GLN A 12 3.21 -11.52 16.14
CA GLN A 12 4.17 -10.55 16.67
C GLN A 12 4.73 -9.72 15.52
N VAL A 13 4.71 -8.40 15.67
CA VAL A 13 5.23 -7.48 14.64
C VAL A 13 6.53 -6.85 15.08
N ILE A 14 7.51 -6.86 14.18
CA ILE A 14 8.77 -6.15 14.33
C ILE A 14 8.75 -5.00 13.34
N ILE A 15 8.99 -3.79 13.83
CA ILE A 15 9.15 -2.62 12.98
C ILE A 15 10.54 -2.67 12.37
N ALA A 16 10.62 -2.55 11.05
CA ALA A 16 11.90 -2.49 10.36
C ALA A 16 12.63 -1.19 10.74
N GLU A 17 13.81 -1.33 11.33
CA GLU A 17 14.65 -0.23 11.77
C GLU A 17 15.99 -0.25 11.02
N PRO A 18 16.58 0.92 10.73
CA PRO A 18 17.90 0.97 10.10
C PRO A 18 18.97 0.43 11.07
N ARG A 19 20.00 -0.26 10.54
CA ARG A 19 21.14 -0.75 11.35
C ARG A 19 21.93 0.38 12.01
N GLN A 20 21.94 1.55 11.38
CA GLN A 20 22.59 2.76 11.89
C GLN A 20 21.53 3.76 12.36
N THR A 21 21.72 4.34 13.55
CA THR A 21 20.82 5.33 14.13
C THR A 21 20.77 6.61 13.30
N GLY A 22 19.60 7.23 13.21
CA GLY A 22 19.44 8.58 12.65
C GLY A 22 18.29 8.68 11.66
N ARG A 23 18.46 8.11 10.46
CA ARG A 23 17.51 8.29 9.36
C ARG A 23 16.62 7.06 9.14
N PRO A 24 15.29 7.19 9.06
CA PRO A 24 14.40 6.09 8.73
C PRO A 24 14.77 5.38 7.41
N LEU A 25 14.31 4.14 7.27
CA LEU A 25 14.39 3.42 6.01
C LEU A 25 13.50 4.08 4.96
N CYS A 26 13.99 4.13 3.72
CA CYS A 26 13.25 4.66 2.58
C CYS A 26 13.32 3.63 1.45
N CYS A 27 12.22 3.47 0.72
CA CYS A 27 12.19 2.57 -0.43
C CYS A 27 13.06 3.07 -1.60
N GLY A 28 13.42 4.36 -1.65
CA GLY A 28 14.17 4.97 -2.75
C GLY A 28 13.32 5.38 -3.97
N ARG A 29 12.00 5.16 -3.95
CA ARG A 29 11.11 5.44 -5.10
C ARG A 29 11.20 6.89 -5.59
N THR A 30 11.21 7.86 -4.68
CA THR A 30 11.26 9.28 -5.04
C THR A 30 12.55 9.63 -5.78
N TYR A 31 13.68 9.03 -5.38
CA TYR A 31 14.94 9.21 -6.10
C TYR A 31 14.88 8.59 -7.50
N LEU A 32 14.30 7.39 -7.64
CA LEU A 32 14.12 6.76 -8.95
C LEU A 32 13.27 7.60 -9.89
N ALA A 33 12.16 8.16 -9.38
CA ALA A 33 11.27 9.02 -10.18
C ALA A 33 11.97 10.27 -10.73
N GLN A 34 13.02 10.74 -10.05
CA GLN A 34 13.82 11.91 -10.43
C GLN A 34 15.12 11.55 -11.16
N GLY A 35 15.31 10.28 -11.55
CA GLY A 35 16.54 9.82 -12.21
C GLY A 35 17.78 9.76 -11.29
N MET A 36 17.61 9.92 -9.98
CA MET A 36 18.67 9.90 -8.98
C MET A 36 19.03 8.46 -8.58
N VAL A 37 19.50 7.67 -9.54
CA VAL A 37 19.71 6.22 -9.41
C VAL A 37 20.70 5.88 -8.29
N ALA A 38 21.80 6.62 -8.15
CA ALA A 38 22.80 6.36 -7.11
C ALA A 38 22.21 6.51 -5.69
N GLN A 39 21.38 7.53 -5.48
CA GLN A 39 20.69 7.77 -4.21
C GLN A 39 19.64 6.68 -3.95
N ALA A 40 18.88 6.29 -4.97
CA ALA A 40 17.94 5.19 -4.86
C ALA A 40 18.63 3.87 -4.48
N GLN A 41 19.76 3.56 -5.12
CA GLN A 41 20.57 2.38 -4.82
C GLN A 41 21.08 2.42 -3.37
N ALA A 42 21.54 3.58 -2.89
CA ALA A 42 21.98 3.74 -1.51
C ALA A 42 20.83 3.49 -0.49
N GLU A 43 19.62 3.98 -0.76
CA GLU A 43 18.44 3.68 0.08
C GLU A 43 18.07 2.20 0.05
N ALA A 44 18.13 1.61 -1.14
CA ALA A 44 17.80 0.22 -1.34
C ALA A 44 18.76 -0.69 -0.61
N GLN A 45 20.06 -0.40 -0.68
CA GLN A 45 21.10 -1.13 0.08
C GLN A 45 20.83 -1.07 1.59
N ARG A 46 20.58 0.13 2.15
CA ARG A 46 20.23 0.29 3.58
C ARG A 46 19.00 -0.52 3.98
N THR A 47 17.99 -0.55 3.12
CA THR A 47 16.74 -1.27 3.36
C THR A 47 16.95 -2.79 3.28
N VAL A 48 17.72 -3.27 2.29
CA VAL A 48 18.09 -4.69 2.17
C VAL A 48 18.88 -5.14 3.40
N GLU A 49 19.89 -4.38 3.82
CA GLU A 49 20.71 -4.71 5.00
C GLU A 49 19.91 -4.82 6.31
N ALA A 50 18.86 -4.01 6.45
CA ALA A 50 17.97 -4.04 7.60
C ALA A 50 16.99 -5.22 7.54
N LEU A 51 16.50 -5.58 6.35
CA LEU A 51 15.44 -6.58 6.19
C LEU A 51 15.97 -8.00 6.00
N LEU A 52 17.15 -8.18 5.42
CA LEU A 52 17.71 -9.48 5.07
C LEU A 52 17.75 -10.47 6.26
N PRO A 53 18.23 -10.08 7.46
CA PRO A 53 18.25 -11.01 8.61
C PRO A 53 16.86 -11.50 9.03
N HIS A 54 15.81 -10.68 8.82
CA HIS A 54 14.43 -11.08 9.11
C HIS A 54 13.90 -12.06 8.06
N VAL A 55 14.22 -11.80 6.79
CA VAL A 55 13.85 -12.65 5.66
C VAL A 55 14.52 -14.01 5.74
N GLU A 56 15.82 -14.07 6.07
CA GLU A 56 16.56 -15.31 6.30
C GLU A 56 16.01 -16.11 7.50
N ALA A 57 15.45 -15.42 8.49
CA ALA A 57 14.73 -16.04 9.60
C ALA A 57 13.28 -16.45 9.24
N GLY A 58 12.89 -16.43 7.96
CA GLY A 58 11.58 -16.84 7.46
C GLY A 58 10.45 -15.85 7.74
N ARG A 59 10.76 -14.59 8.06
CA ARG A 59 9.76 -13.58 8.41
C ARG A 59 9.32 -12.79 7.17
N PRO A 60 8.01 -12.72 6.88
CA PRO A 60 7.50 -11.94 5.76
C PRO A 60 7.60 -10.43 6.05
N ILE A 61 7.82 -9.65 5.00
CA ILE A 61 7.80 -8.19 5.03
C ILE A 61 6.41 -7.72 4.63
N ILE A 62 5.81 -6.86 5.43
CA ILE A 62 4.46 -6.32 5.18
C ILE A 62 4.56 -4.83 4.85
N GLY A 63 4.19 -4.47 3.62
CA GLY A 63 4.11 -3.07 3.17
C GLY A 63 2.71 -2.50 3.24
N LEU A 64 2.59 -1.28 3.75
CA LEU A 64 1.32 -0.53 3.76
C LEU A 64 1.19 0.40 2.56
N GLU A 65 2.31 0.93 2.06
CA GLU A 65 2.34 1.81 0.91
C GLU A 65 2.69 1.01 -0.36
N PRO A 66 1.76 0.89 -1.34
CA PRO A 66 2.01 0.07 -2.51
C PRO A 66 3.19 0.53 -3.37
N SER A 67 3.38 1.83 -3.55
CA SER A 67 4.51 2.34 -4.33
C SER A 67 5.85 1.97 -3.69
N CYS A 68 5.98 2.12 -2.38
CA CYS A 68 7.17 1.78 -1.62
C CYS A 68 7.48 0.29 -1.64
N LEU A 69 6.50 -0.56 -1.33
CA LEU A 69 6.73 -2.00 -1.27
C LEU A 69 7.04 -2.58 -2.66
N LEU A 70 6.39 -2.09 -3.71
CA LEU A 70 6.65 -2.60 -5.05
C LEU A 70 7.97 -2.08 -5.63
N THR A 71 8.52 -0.99 -5.07
CA THR A 71 9.93 -0.62 -5.32
C THR A 71 10.88 -1.69 -4.78
N LEU A 72 10.66 -2.12 -3.53
CA LEU A 72 11.40 -3.22 -2.90
C LEU A 72 11.23 -4.53 -3.70
N ARG A 73 10.00 -4.80 -4.16
CA ARG A 73 9.68 -6.06 -4.83
C ARG A 73 10.18 -6.15 -6.26
N ASP A 74 10.31 -5.05 -7.00
CA ASP A 74 10.68 -5.09 -8.42
C ASP A 74 12.00 -4.37 -8.71
N GLU A 75 12.13 -3.09 -8.32
CA GLU A 75 13.30 -2.28 -8.70
C GLU A 75 14.58 -2.75 -8.03
N TYR A 76 14.51 -3.26 -6.79
CA TYR A 76 15.73 -3.65 -6.07
C TYR A 76 16.51 -4.75 -6.79
N LYS A 77 15.81 -5.60 -7.56
CA LYS A 77 16.42 -6.66 -8.38
C LYS A 77 17.30 -6.10 -9.52
N VAL A 78 17.04 -4.88 -9.99
CA VAL A 78 17.74 -4.26 -11.13
C VAL A 78 18.69 -3.13 -10.73
N LEU A 79 18.76 -2.79 -9.43
CA LEU A 79 19.66 -1.76 -8.89
C LEU A 79 21.07 -2.27 -8.54
N GLY A 80 21.45 -3.47 -9.00
CA GLY A 80 22.81 -4.00 -8.77
C GLY A 80 23.10 -4.33 -7.29
N LEU A 81 22.08 -4.70 -6.52
CA LEU A 81 22.18 -5.02 -5.08
C LEU A 81 22.48 -6.52 -4.81
N GLY A 82 22.66 -7.31 -5.86
CA GLY A 82 22.95 -8.74 -5.76
C GLY A 82 21.76 -9.60 -5.30
N GLU A 83 22.06 -10.85 -4.92
CA GLU A 83 21.07 -11.86 -4.56
C GLU A 83 20.23 -11.48 -3.32
N ALA A 84 20.84 -10.76 -2.37
CA ALA A 84 20.16 -10.29 -1.16
C ALA A 84 18.88 -9.48 -1.47
N ALA A 85 18.90 -8.66 -2.52
CA ALA A 85 17.72 -7.93 -2.96
C ALA A 85 16.62 -8.84 -3.51
N THR A 86 16.97 -9.87 -4.27
CA THR A 86 16.02 -10.88 -4.77
C THR A 86 15.40 -11.66 -3.60
N THR A 87 16.21 -12.06 -2.63
CA THR A 87 15.76 -12.75 -1.41
C THR A 87 14.77 -11.89 -0.63
N VAL A 88 15.09 -10.62 -0.39
CA VAL A 88 14.20 -9.67 0.28
C VAL A 88 12.91 -9.42 -0.51
N ALA A 89 13.01 -9.22 -1.82
CA ALA A 89 11.86 -9.02 -2.70
C ALA A 89 10.88 -10.21 -2.68
N GLY A 90 11.40 -11.43 -2.58
CA GLY A 90 10.60 -12.67 -2.53
C GLY A 90 9.73 -12.82 -1.29
N GLN A 91 9.99 -12.05 -0.23
CA GLN A 91 9.21 -12.07 1.02
C GLN A 91 8.40 -10.78 1.24
N ALA A 92 8.23 -9.94 0.23
CA ALA A 92 7.52 -8.66 0.32
C ALA A 92 6.05 -8.77 -0.10
N PHE A 93 5.13 -8.55 0.87
CA PHE A 93 3.68 -8.65 0.68
C PHE A 93 2.99 -7.33 1.03
N LEU A 94 2.08 -6.88 0.18
CA LEU A 94 1.14 -5.82 0.55
C LEU A 94 0.27 -6.31 1.70
N PHE A 95 -0.23 -5.40 2.53
CA PHE A 95 -1.09 -5.77 3.66
C PHE A 95 -2.24 -6.70 3.27
N GLU A 96 -2.98 -6.38 2.20
CA GLU A 96 -4.03 -7.25 1.68
C GLU A 96 -3.54 -8.58 1.13
N GLU A 97 -2.35 -8.64 0.53
CA GLU A 97 -1.76 -9.89 0.04
C GLU A 97 -1.41 -10.81 1.20
N PHE A 98 -0.81 -10.26 2.25
CA PHE A 98 -0.49 -11.00 3.48
C PHE A 98 -1.75 -11.55 4.14
N ILE A 99 -2.76 -10.70 4.40
CA ILE A 99 -4.02 -11.14 5.01
C ILE A 99 -4.72 -12.20 4.14
N ALA A 100 -4.75 -12.02 2.81
CA ALA A 100 -5.32 -13.01 1.89
C ALA A 100 -4.57 -14.34 1.91
N ARG A 101 -3.23 -14.31 1.98
CA ARG A 101 -2.37 -15.50 2.07
C ARG A 101 -2.64 -16.27 3.35
N GLU A 102 -2.59 -15.60 4.50
CA GLU A 102 -2.80 -16.22 5.81
C GLU A 102 -4.22 -16.76 5.96
N GLN A 103 -5.23 -16.08 5.42
CA GLN A 103 -6.60 -16.60 5.35
C GLN A 103 -6.68 -17.89 4.53
N THR A 104 -5.98 -17.95 3.39
CA THR A 104 -5.95 -19.15 2.53
C THR A 104 -5.27 -20.32 3.23
N ALA A 105 -4.18 -20.03 3.94
CA ALA A 105 -3.44 -21.00 4.74
C ALA A 105 -4.16 -21.42 6.02
N LYS A 106 -5.30 -20.78 6.37
CA LYS A 106 -6.04 -20.96 7.62
C LYS A 106 -5.25 -20.58 8.89
N ASN A 107 -4.26 -19.70 8.73
CA ASN A 107 -3.45 -19.15 9.82
C ASN A 107 -4.00 -17.81 10.36
N LEU A 108 -4.92 -17.18 9.63
CA LEU A 108 -5.51 -15.91 10.05
C LEU A 108 -6.58 -16.14 11.11
N HIS A 109 -6.28 -15.78 12.36
CA HIS A 109 -7.19 -15.88 13.49
C HIS A 109 -7.77 -14.51 13.86
N LEU A 110 -8.68 -13.98 13.05
CA LEU A 110 -9.26 -12.65 13.25
C LEU A 110 -10.78 -12.73 13.45
N ARG A 111 -11.28 -12.17 14.54
CA ARG A 111 -12.73 -11.97 14.73
C ARG A 111 -13.10 -10.58 14.27
N LEU A 112 -14.02 -10.52 13.31
CA LEU A 112 -14.48 -9.28 12.70
C LEU A 112 -15.96 -9.10 12.98
N LYS A 113 -16.33 -7.95 13.54
CA LYS A 113 -17.73 -7.52 13.66
C LYS A 113 -18.24 -6.96 12.34
N SER A 114 -19.55 -6.91 12.21
CA SER A 114 -20.20 -6.34 11.03
C SER A 114 -19.89 -4.84 10.90
N LEU A 115 -19.65 -4.38 9.67
CA LEU A 115 -19.58 -2.96 9.34
C LEU A 115 -20.63 -2.62 8.29
N ASP A 116 -21.69 -1.95 8.71
CA ASP A 116 -22.76 -1.47 7.83
C ASP A 116 -22.39 -0.12 7.22
N ARG A 117 -21.52 -0.14 6.21
CA ARG A 117 -21.05 1.04 5.47
C ARG A 117 -20.81 0.66 4.02
N HIS A 118 -21.19 1.55 3.10
CA HIS A 118 -20.83 1.45 1.68
C HIS A 118 -19.42 2.02 1.44
N ILE A 119 -18.50 1.20 0.96
CA ILE A 119 -17.10 1.56 0.71
C ILE A 119 -16.80 1.71 -0.79
N MET A 120 -16.31 2.88 -1.18
CA MET A 120 -15.76 3.13 -2.51
C MET A 120 -14.24 2.91 -2.51
N VAL A 121 -13.78 1.88 -3.20
CA VAL A 121 -12.37 1.45 -3.15
C VAL A 121 -11.61 1.94 -4.38
N HIS A 122 -10.67 2.86 -4.16
CA HIS A 122 -9.68 3.22 -5.18
C HIS A 122 -8.40 2.41 -5.01
N GLY A 123 -8.21 1.44 -5.92
CA GLY A 123 -6.97 0.69 -6.03
C GLY A 123 -5.81 1.56 -6.53
N HIS A 124 -4.66 1.48 -5.86
CA HIS A 124 -3.44 2.15 -6.30
C HIS A 124 -2.98 1.58 -7.66
N CYS A 125 -2.41 2.43 -8.54
CA CYS A 125 -1.93 1.98 -9.85
C CYS A 125 -0.92 0.82 -9.74
N HIS A 126 -0.03 0.87 -8.75
CA HIS A 126 0.91 -0.24 -8.51
C HIS A 126 0.22 -1.53 -7.99
N GLN A 127 -0.86 -1.43 -7.19
CA GLN A 127 -1.65 -2.62 -6.80
C GLN A 127 -2.29 -3.28 -8.01
N LYS A 128 -2.80 -2.47 -8.94
CA LYS A 128 -3.42 -2.96 -10.18
C LYS A 128 -2.39 -3.64 -11.08
N ALA A 129 -1.22 -3.01 -11.27
CA ALA A 129 -0.16 -3.52 -12.14
C ALA A 129 0.30 -4.93 -11.78
N VAL A 130 0.30 -5.27 -10.49
CA VAL A 130 0.73 -6.59 -9.98
C VAL A 130 -0.45 -7.52 -9.65
N GLY A 131 -1.69 -7.14 -9.96
CA GLY A 131 -2.87 -7.95 -9.71
C GLY A 131 -3.32 -8.05 -8.24
N ALA A 132 -2.77 -7.24 -7.33
CA ALA A 132 -3.07 -7.26 -5.90
C ALA A 132 -4.53 -6.84 -5.55
N MET A 133 -5.27 -6.26 -6.50
CA MET A 133 -6.69 -5.97 -6.31
C MET A 133 -7.54 -7.22 -6.09
N LYS A 134 -7.08 -8.40 -6.55
CA LYS A 134 -7.73 -9.69 -6.22
C LYS A 134 -7.65 -9.97 -4.71
N SER A 135 -6.49 -9.71 -4.10
CA SER A 135 -6.29 -9.81 -2.65
C SER A 135 -7.14 -8.80 -1.91
N MET A 136 -7.16 -7.52 -2.35
CA MET A 136 -8.03 -6.48 -1.79
C MET A 136 -9.51 -6.91 -1.76
N ARG A 137 -10.04 -7.41 -2.88
CA ARG A 137 -11.43 -7.90 -2.94
C ARG A 137 -11.67 -9.08 -2.00
N LYS A 138 -10.71 -10.02 -1.92
CA LYS A 138 -10.83 -11.19 -1.04
C LYS A 138 -10.87 -10.81 0.42
N VAL A 139 -10.03 -9.86 0.85
CA VAL A 139 -9.95 -9.45 2.26
C VAL A 139 -11.12 -8.58 2.68
N LEU A 140 -11.64 -7.69 1.81
CA LEU A 140 -12.84 -6.91 2.12
C LEU A 140 -14.06 -7.79 2.39
N LYS A 141 -14.20 -8.90 1.66
CA LYS A 141 -15.26 -9.91 1.89
C LYS A 141 -15.16 -10.65 3.23
N LEU A 142 -14.05 -10.51 3.97
CA LEU A 142 -13.93 -11.08 5.31
C LEU A 142 -14.69 -10.28 6.36
N ILE A 143 -14.97 -8.99 6.10
CA ILE A 143 -15.72 -8.15 7.02
C ILE A 143 -17.21 -8.41 6.79
N PRO A 144 -17.95 -8.94 7.79
CA PRO A 144 -19.38 -9.20 7.64
C PRO A 144 -20.16 -7.92 7.36
N GLY A 145 -21.21 -8.00 6.53
CA GLY A 145 -22.09 -6.87 6.24
C GLY A 145 -21.47 -5.74 5.42
N LEU A 146 -20.18 -5.81 5.08
CA LEU A 146 -19.51 -4.75 4.34
C LEU A 146 -19.97 -4.73 2.88
N ASP A 147 -20.58 -3.63 2.47
CA ASP A 147 -20.85 -3.33 1.08
C ASP A 147 -19.70 -2.53 0.47
N PHE A 148 -19.23 -2.90 -0.72
CA PHE A 148 -18.14 -2.20 -1.37
C PHE A 148 -18.16 -2.28 -2.89
N GLU A 149 -17.72 -1.20 -3.52
CA GLU A 149 -17.53 -1.09 -4.97
C GLU A 149 -16.05 -0.76 -5.27
N LEU A 150 -15.47 -1.40 -6.29
CA LEU A 150 -14.16 -1.02 -6.80
C LEU A 150 -14.33 0.08 -7.85
N ILE A 151 -13.62 1.19 -7.70
CA ILE A 151 -13.61 2.26 -8.70
C ILE A 151 -12.75 1.83 -9.88
N GLU A 152 -13.38 1.68 -11.05
CA GLU A 152 -12.72 1.46 -12.34
C GLU A 152 -12.07 2.76 -12.85
N ALA A 153 -11.00 3.18 -12.20
CA ALA A 153 -10.13 4.28 -12.63
C ALA A 153 -8.71 3.74 -12.87
N SER A 154 -7.92 4.35 -13.76
CA SER A 154 -6.53 3.93 -14.02
C SER A 154 -5.60 4.36 -12.86
N CYS A 155 -5.35 5.66 -12.73
CA CYS A 155 -4.52 6.30 -11.72
C CYS A 155 -5.32 7.38 -10.97
N CYS A 156 -4.79 7.84 -9.83
CA CYS A 156 -5.33 9.03 -9.15
C CYS A 156 -4.86 10.35 -9.80
N GLY A 157 -3.74 10.36 -10.51
CA GLY A 157 -3.13 11.58 -11.08
C GLY A 157 -1.90 12.07 -10.31
N MET A 158 -1.84 11.85 -8.99
CA MET A 158 -0.78 12.40 -8.14
C MET A 158 0.63 11.84 -8.39
N ALA A 159 0.78 10.51 -8.53
CA ALA A 159 2.05 9.85 -8.81
C ALA A 159 3.28 10.34 -7.99
N GLY A 160 3.10 10.67 -6.71
CA GLY A 160 4.19 11.16 -5.86
C GLY A 160 4.42 12.66 -6.02
N SER A 161 5.66 13.07 -6.34
CA SER A 161 6.00 14.50 -6.54
C SER A 161 5.41 15.08 -7.81
N PHE A 162 5.17 14.24 -8.83
CA PHE A 162 4.61 14.65 -10.12
C PHE A 162 3.39 15.56 -9.95
N GLY A 163 2.39 15.13 -9.18
CA GLY A 163 1.16 15.92 -8.98
C GLY A 163 1.34 17.20 -8.17
N LEU A 164 2.48 17.40 -7.51
CA LEU A 164 2.82 18.60 -6.75
C LEU A 164 3.64 19.60 -7.58
N GLU A 165 4.28 19.15 -8.64
CA GLU A 165 5.09 19.98 -9.52
C GLU A 165 4.16 20.89 -10.35
N ALA A 166 4.42 22.20 -10.31
CA ALA A 166 3.51 23.20 -10.91
C ALA A 166 3.27 22.97 -12.41
N GLU A 167 4.28 22.47 -13.12
CA GLU A 167 4.20 22.11 -14.54
C GLU A 167 3.30 20.90 -14.83
N HIS A 168 3.09 20.02 -13.84
CA HIS A 168 2.31 18.79 -13.94
C HIS A 168 0.93 18.88 -13.26
N ALA A 169 0.65 19.96 -12.53
CA ALA A 169 -0.61 20.13 -11.81
C ALA A 169 -1.84 19.95 -12.70
N ALA A 170 -1.84 20.57 -13.89
CA ALA A 170 -2.98 20.50 -14.82
C ALA A 170 -3.27 19.06 -15.28
N ILE A 171 -2.23 18.32 -15.69
CA ILE A 171 -2.37 16.94 -16.17
C ILE A 171 -2.72 15.97 -15.03
N SER A 172 -2.16 16.16 -13.84
CA SER A 172 -2.54 15.42 -12.63
C SER A 172 -4.04 15.55 -12.35
N TRP A 173 -4.57 16.77 -12.39
CA TRP A 173 -6.00 17.03 -12.22
C TRP A 173 -6.86 16.45 -13.33
N GLU A 174 -6.41 16.52 -14.58
CA GLU A 174 -7.11 15.92 -15.71
C GLU A 174 -7.26 14.41 -15.50
N MET A 175 -6.19 13.71 -15.12
CA MET A 175 -6.22 12.28 -14.82
C MET A 175 -7.20 11.95 -13.68
N ALA A 176 -7.19 12.73 -12.60
CA ALA A 176 -8.13 12.54 -11.48
C ALA A 176 -9.59 12.70 -11.92
N ARG A 177 -9.86 13.69 -12.79
CA ARG A 177 -11.19 14.03 -13.31
C ARG A 177 -11.71 13.08 -14.38
N GLN A 178 -10.87 12.23 -14.97
CA GLN A 178 -11.32 11.26 -15.97
C GLN A 178 -12.27 10.21 -15.39
N SER A 179 -11.99 9.69 -14.20
CA SER A 179 -12.80 8.58 -13.65
C SER A 179 -12.89 8.56 -12.13
N LEU A 180 -11.81 8.90 -11.41
CA LEU A 180 -11.80 8.84 -9.95
C LEU A 180 -12.79 9.84 -9.33
N LEU A 181 -12.62 11.14 -9.60
CA LEU A 181 -13.46 12.18 -9.00
C LEU A 181 -14.93 12.10 -9.46
N PRO A 182 -15.25 11.86 -10.75
CA PRO A 182 -16.64 11.67 -11.16
C PRO A 182 -17.34 10.53 -10.42
N LYS A 183 -16.66 9.39 -10.24
CA LYS A 183 -17.24 8.23 -9.57
C LYS A 183 -17.42 8.48 -8.07
N LEU A 184 -16.49 9.21 -7.46
CA LEU A 184 -16.62 9.66 -6.07
C LEU A 184 -17.82 10.60 -5.88
N ASN A 185 -18.03 11.56 -6.80
CA ASN A 185 -19.14 12.51 -6.74
C ASN A 185 -20.52 11.84 -6.86
N GLN A 186 -20.61 10.67 -7.51
CA GLN A 186 -21.86 9.90 -7.64
C GLN A 186 -22.26 9.18 -6.34
N SER A 187 -21.33 9.03 -5.39
CA SER A 187 -21.55 8.32 -4.13
C SER A 187 -21.13 9.20 -2.95
N PRO A 188 -21.77 10.36 -2.71
CA PRO A 188 -21.32 11.36 -1.73
C PRO A 188 -21.28 10.83 -0.29
N ASP A 189 -22.21 9.94 0.07
CA ASP A 189 -22.33 9.38 1.43
C ASP A 189 -21.41 8.18 1.69
N SER A 190 -20.65 7.75 0.67
CA SER A 190 -19.75 6.61 0.78
C SER A 190 -18.45 6.93 1.50
N VAL A 191 -17.88 5.92 2.16
CA VAL A 191 -16.53 5.97 2.71
C VAL A 191 -15.54 5.59 1.60
N VAL A 192 -14.50 6.40 1.42
CA VAL A 192 -13.47 6.11 0.42
C VAL A 192 -12.34 5.30 1.05
N LEU A 193 -11.87 4.25 0.36
CA LEU A 193 -10.73 3.43 0.76
C LEU A 193 -9.60 3.52 -0.27
N SER A 194 -8.40 3.88 0.18
CA SER A 194 -7.19 3.85 -0.64
C SER A 194 -5.92 3.66 0.20
N ASN A 195 -5.07 2.70 -0.20
CA ASN A 195 -3.85 2.38 0.53
C ASN A 195 -2.70 3.37 0.25
N GLY A 196 -2.66 3.97 -0.94
CA GLY A 196 -1.55 4.82 -1.36
C GLY A 196 -1.62 6.24 -0.79
N PHE A 197 -0.56 6.76 -0.19
CA PHE A 197 -0.56 8.14 0.37
C PHE A 197 -0.86 9.20 -0.69
N SER A 198 -0.27 9.10 -1.89
CA SER A 198 -0.51 10.04 -2.99
C SER A 198 -1.97 9.99 -3.46
N CYS A 199 -2.54 8.78 -3.54
CA CYS A 199 -3.97 8.63 -3.87
C CYS A 199 -4.85 9.29 -2.81
N ARG A 200 -4.55 9.07 -1.51
CA ARG A 200 -5.32 9.69 -0.43
C ARG A 200 -5.24 11.21 -0.47
N GLN A 201 -4.07 11.77 -0.78
CA GLN A 201 -3.90 13.21 -0.93
C GLN A 201 -4.75 13.76 -2.08
N GLN A 202 -4.66 13.15 -3.27
CA GLN A 202 -5.48 13.57 -4.41
C GLN A 202 -6.98 13.53 -4.12
N ILE A 203 -7.45 12.49 -3.42
CA ILE A 203 -8.85 12.36 -3.03
C ILE A 203 -9.25 13.48 -2.07
N VAL A 204 -8.42 13.79 -1.07
CA VAL A 204 -8.68 14.90 -0.15
C VAL A 204 -8.73 16.23 -0.90
N GLU A 205 -7.80 16.48 -1.81
CA GLU A 205 -7.77 17.74 -2.57
C GLU A 205 -8.93 17.86 -3.56
N GLY A 206 -9.31 16.75 -4.21
CA GLY A 206 -10.28 16.77 -5.31
C GLY A 206 -11.73 16.57 -4.89
N ASP A 207 -11.95 15.99 -3.72
CA ASP A 207 -13.27 15.52 -3.27
C ASP A 207 -13.49 15.83 -1.76
N GLY A 208 -12.48 16.31 -1.04
CA GLY A 208 -12.60 16.75 0.35
C GLY A 208 -12.67 15.61 1.38
N ARG A 209 -13.00 14.38 0.96
CA ARG A 209 -13.09 13.23 1.86
C ARG A 209 -11.72 12.68 2.21
N ARG A 210 -11.55 12.36 3.50
CA ARG A 210 -10.39 11.58 3.97
C ARG A 210 -10.64 10.11 3.68
N SER A 211 -9.81 9.54 2.83
CA SER A 211 -9.85 8.10 2.54
C SER A 211 -9.17 7.28 3.63
N LEU A 212 -9.74 6.12 3.93
CA LEU A 212 -9.19 5.13 4.86
C LEU A 212 -8.14 4.27 4.16
N HIS A 213 -7.09 3.92 4.88
CA HIS A 213 -6.25 2.76 4.53
C HIS A 213 -6.98 1.47 4.94
N LEU A 214 -6.80 0.37 4.19
CA LEU A 214 -7.41 -0.94 4.50
C LEU A 214 -7.20 -1.38 5.95
N ALA A 215 -5.98 -1.25 6.47
CA ALA A 215 -5.66 -1.56 7.85
C ALA A 215 -6.49 -0.76 8.89
N GLN A 216 -6.94 0.45 8.56
CA GLN A 216 -7.85 1.23 9.43
C GLN A 216 -9.26 0.63 9.39
N LEU A 217 -9.76 0.28 8.20
CA LEU A 217 -11.05 -0.40 8.06
C LEU A 217 -11.07 -1.73 8.83
N PHE A 218 -10.01 -2.54 8.70
CA PHE A 218 -9.89 -3.79 9.45
C PHE A 218 -9.83 -3.56 10.96
N ARG A 219 -9.11 -2.54 11.43
CA ARG A 219 -9.09 -2.18 12.85
C ARG A 219 -10.49 -1.82 13.35
N ASP A 220 -11.24 -1.04 12.58
CA ASP A 220 -12.59 -0.60 12.94
C ASP A 220 -13.57 -1.79 12.97
N ALA A 221 -13.29 -2.84 12.18
CA ALA A 221 -14.01 -4.11 12.17
C ALA A 221 -13.56 -5.11 13.25
N LEU A 222 -12.53 -4.84 14.06
CA LEU A 222 -12.16 -5.75 15.16
C LEU A 222 -13.27 -5.76 16.23
N ASP A 223 -13.58 -6.96 16.70
CA ASP A 223 -14.47 -7.21 17.86
C ASP A 223 -13.74 -6.97 19.18
#